data_AF-A0A702LGU7-F1
#
_entry.id   AF-A0A702LGU7-F1
#
_cell.length_a   1.000
_cell.length_b   1.000
_cell.length_c   1.000
_cell.angle_alpha   90.00
_cell.angle_beta   90.00
_cell.angle_gamma   90.00
#
_symmetry.space_group_name_H-M   'P 1'
#
loop_
_entity.id
_entity.type
_entity.pdbx_description
1 polymer ?
#
loop_
_entity_poly.entity_id
_entity_poly.type
_entity_poly.pdbx_seq_one_letter_code
_entity_poly.pdbx_strand_id
1 'polypeptide(L)'
;MSNTIGEKIVLIRKSEYLNRQQLADITGIPYGTLSYYESGRSTPPTDVMMKILQTPQFTKYALWFMTDQISPESGQIAPALAHFGQDETTLRQSDQKTG
;
A
#
# COMPACT_ATOMS: atom_id res chain seq x y z
N MET A 1 -13.03 -0.75 6.64
CA MET A 1 -13.08 0.32 5.62
C MET A 1 -12.15 -0.09 4.49
N SER A 2 -12.67 -0.28 3.28
CA SER A 2 -11.85 -0.68 2.12
C SER A 2 -11.07 0.54 1.62
N ASN A 3 -9.74 0.43 1.51
CA ASN A 3 -8.93 1.53 0.97
C ASN A 3 -9.20 1.68 -0.53
N THR A 4 -9.42 2.91 -0.99
CA THR A 4 -9.51 3.22 -2.41
C THR A 4 -8.14 3.07 -3.10
N ILE A 5 -8.13 2.89 -4.42
CA ILE A 5 -6.88 2.74 -5.20
C ILE A 5 -5.94 3.93 -4.97
N GLY A 6 -6.46 5.15 -4.91
CA GLY A 6 -5.69 6.36 -4.63
C GLY A 6 -5.02 6.33 -3.26
N GLU A 7 -5.77 5.93 -2.23
CA GLU A 7 -5.23 5.77 -0.87
C GLU A 7 -4.15 4.70 -0.81
N LYS A 8 -4.34 3.56 -1.51
CA LYS A 8 -3.33 2.51 -1.57
C LYS A 8 -2.01 3.01 -2.17
N ILE A 9 -2.06 3.85 -3.20
CA ILE A 9 -0.86 4.49 -3.78
C ILE A 9 -0.19 5.41 -2.75
N VAL A 10 -0.97 6.23 -2.04
CA VAL A 10 -0.46 7.12 -0.99
C VAL A 10 0.23 6.33 0.13
N LEU A 11 -0.36 5.21 0.54
CA LEU A 11 0.17 4.34 1.59
C LEU A 11 1.51 3.71 1.19
N ILE A 12 1.62 3.20 -0.04
CA ILE A 12 2.86 2.68 -0.60
C ILE A 12 3.92 3.78 -0.64
N ARG A 13 3.59 4.94 -1.22
CA ARG A 13 4.53 6.05 -1.39
C ARG A 13 5.06 6.54 -0.04
N LYS A 14 4.18 6.76 0.93
CA LYS A 14 4.57 7.25 2.26
C LYS A 14 5.36 6.21 3.05
N SER A 15 5.11 4.92 2.84
CA SER A 15 5.86 3.85 3.52
C SER A 15 7.31 3.76 3.04
N GLU A 16 7.57 4.13 1.79
CA GLU A 16 8.93 4.23 1.23
C GLU A 16 9.56 5.62 1.46
N TYR A 17 8.93 6.50 2.24
CA TYR A 17 9.38 7.89 2.49
C TYR A 17 9.62 8.72 1.21
N LEU A 18 8.89 8.41 0.13
CA LEU A 18 9.04 9.08 -1.15
C LEU A 18 8.10 10.29 -1.26
N ASN A 19 8.58 11.35 -1.90
CA ASN A 19 7.73 12.45 -2.32
C ASN A 19 6.99 12.10 -3.62
N ARG A 20 5.87 12.78 -3.89
CA ARG A 20 5.10 12.64 -5.14
C ARG A 20 5.96 12.91 -6.37
N GLN A 21 6.88 13.86 -6.28
CA GLN A 21 7.81 14.18 -7.36
C GLN A 21 8.77 13.03 -7.64
N GLN A 22 9.36 12.43 -6.59
CA GLN A 22 10.21 11.25 -6.75
C GLN A 22 9.44 10.05 -7.31
N LEU A 23 8.20 9.84 -6.87
CA LEU A 23 7.35 8.80 -7.43
C LEU A 23 7.08 9.05 -8.92
N ALA A 24 6.80 10.30 -9.31
CA ALA A 24 6.64 10.71 -10.69
C ALA A 24 7.91 10.46 -11.53
N ASP A 25 9.09 10.80 -11.01
CA ASP A 25 10.38 10.58 -11.69
C ASP A 25 10.67 9.08 -11.88
N ILE A 26 10.43 8.25 -10.85
CA ILE A 26 10.68 6.81 -10.90
C ILE A 26 9.73 6.10 -11.87
N THR A 27 8.45 6.50 -11.89
CA THR A 27 7.41 5.83 -12.67
C THR A 27 7.23 6.43 -14.07
N GLY A 28 7.81 7.61 -14.32
CA GLY A 28 7.60 8.40 -15.52
C GLY A 28 6.19 8.96 -15.66
N ILE A 29 5.42 9.03 -14.56
CA ILE A 29 4.05 9.57 -14.55
C ILE A 29 4.12 11.06 -14.20
N PRO A 30 3.42 11.95 -14.91
CA PRO A 30 3.40 13.37 -14.56
C PRO A 30 2.86 13.62 -13.14
N TYR A 31 3.51 14.51 -12.40
CA TYR A 31 3.13 14.88 -11.02
C TYR A 31 1.65 15.27 -10.90
N GLY A 32 1.12 16.06 -11.83
CA GLY A 32 -0.27 16.48 -11.83
C GLY A 32 -1.23 15.29 -11.88
N THR A 33 -0.96 14.36 -12.79
CA THR A 33 -1.73 13.11 -12.96
C THR A 33 -1.65 12.25 -11.71
N LEU A 34 -0.46 12.09 -11.14
CA LEU A 34 -0.24 11.35 -9.90
C LEU A 34 -1.05 11.95 -8.72
N SER A 35 -1.08 13.28 -8.62
CA SER A 35 -1.86 13.97 -7.58
C SER A 35 -3.37 13.76 -7.74
N TYR A 36 -3.88 13.66 -8.97
CA TYR A 36 -5.29 13.34 -9.22
C TYR A 36 -5.64 11.91 -8.79
N TYR A 37 -4.75 10.96 -9.03
CA TYR A 37 -4.92 9.57 -8.59
C TYR A 37 -4.87 9.45 -7.07
N GLU A 38 -3.89 10.06 -6.41
CA GLU A 38 -3.78 10.06 -4.94
C GLU A 38 -4.99 10.70 -4.27
N SER A 39 -5.60 11.71 -4.89
CA SER A 39 -6.77 12.40 -4.36
C SER A 39 -8.09 11.66 -4.65
N GLY A 40 -8.04 10.50 -5.30
CA GLY A 40 -9.24 9.72 -5.71
C GLY A 40 -10.11 10.43 -6.75
N ARG A 41 -9.63 11.52 -7.37
CA ARG A 41 -10.38 12.30 -8.36
C ARG A 41 -10.44 11.61 -9.72
N SER A 42 -9.47 10.73 -9.98
CA SER A 42 -9.40 9.92 -11.19
C SER A 42 -8.88 8.53 -10.82
N THR A 43 -9.41 7.51 -11.48
CA THR A 43 -8.91 6.14 -11.32
C THR A 43 -7.72 5.94 -12.27
N PRO A 44 -6.55 5.50 -11.78
CA PRO A 44 -5.41 5.23 -12.66
C PRO A 44 -5.76 4.09 -13.63
N PRO A 45 -5.41 4.23 -14.92
CA PRO A 45 -5.55 3.14 -15.88
C PRO A 45 -4.58 2.01 -15.52
N THR A 46 -4.91 0.80 -15.95
CA THR A 46 -4.14 -0.41 -15.61
C THR A 46 -2.67 -0.30 -16.04
N ASP A 47 -2.36 0.33 -17.18
CA ASP A 47 -0.98 0.59 -17.63
C ASP A 47 -0.16 1.39 -16.62
N VAL A 48 -0.75 2.46 -16.06
CA VAL A 48 -0.11 3.30 -15.05
C VAL A 48 0.09 2.51 -13.76
N MET A 49 -0.92 1.72 -13.37
CA MET A 49 -0.87 0.84 -12.21
C MET A 49 0.29 -0.16 -12.33
N MET A 50 0.41 -0.82 -13.48
CA MET A 50 1.47 -1.78 -13.75
C MET A 50 2.84 -1.11 -13.71
N LYS A 51 3.01 0.09 -14.28
CA LYS A 51 4.27 0.84 -14.19
C LYS A 51 4.71 1.10 -12.75
N ILE A 52 3.76 1.48 -11.89
CA ILE A 52 4.05 1.67 -10.45
C ILE A 52 4.48 0.33 -9.84
N LEU A 53 3.70 -0.73 -10.00
CA LEU A 53 3.97 -2.03 -9.35
C LEU A 53 5.21 -2.76 -9.91
N GLN A 54 5.58 -2.53 -11.17
CA GLN A 54 6.78 -3.05 -11.80
C GLN A 54 8.06 -2.37 -11.30
N THR A 55 7.94 -1.26 -10.57
CA THR A 55 9.09 -0.64 -9.93
C THR A 55 9.63 -1.58 -8.85
N PRO A 56 10.95 -1.89 -8.82
CA PRO A 56 11.53 -2.84 -7.86
C PRO A 56 11.20 -2.54 -6.39
N GLN A 57 11.05 -1.25 -6.06
CA GLN A 57 10.71 -0.78 -4.71
C GLN A 57 9.24 -1.02 -4.34
N PHE A 58 8.34 -1.13 -5.32
CA PHE A 58 6.89 -1.27 -5.08
C PHE A 58 6.36 -2.68 -5.37
N THR A 59 7.13 -3.54 -6.04
CA THR A 59 6.72 -4.91 -6.36
C THR A 59 6.30 -5.72 -5.13
N LYS A 60 6.95 -5.49 -3.98
CA LYS A 60 6.59 -6.10 -2.69
C LYS A 60 5.17 -5.78 -2.21
N TYR A 61 4.54 -4.72 -2.71
CA TYR A 61 3.18 -4.32 -2.34
C TYR A 61 2.11 -4.79 -3.33
N ALA A 62 2.48 -5.49 -4.41
CA ALA A 62 1.57 -5.81 -5.52
C ALA A 62 0.37 -6.67 -5.08
N LEU A 63 0.60 -7.74 -4.31
CA LEU A 63 -0.47 -8.60 -3.81
C LEU A 63 -1.40 -7.83 -2.88
N TRP A 64 -0.86 -7.07 -1.94
CA TRP A 64 -1.66 -6.25 -1.02
C TRP A 64 -2.50 -5.23 -1.79
N PHE A 65 -1.90 -4.62 -2.79
CA PHE A 65 -2.55 -3.60 -3.58
C PHE A 65 -3.72 -4.15 -4.42
N MET A 66 -3.55 -5.33 -5.01
CA MET A 66 -4.53 -5.93 -5.94
C MET A 66 -5.60 -6.76 -5.24
N THR A 67 -5.24 -7.55 -4.22
CA THR A 67 -6.13 -8.54 -3.60
C THR A 67 -6.36 -8.30 -2.11
N ASP A 68 -5.80 -7.22 -1.54
CA ASP A 68 -5.81 -6.98 -0.10
C ASP A 68 -5.30 -8.22 0.68
N GLN A 69 -4.27 -8.90 0.14
CA GLN A 69 -3.61 -10.02 0.81
C GLN A 69 -2.11 -9.78 0.92
N ILE A 70 -1.49 -10.37 1.93
CA ILE A 70 -0.04 -10.35 2.12
C ILE A 70 0.49 -11.78 2.12
N SER A 71 1.67 -11.98 1.57
CA SER A 71 2.40 -13.26 1.59
C SER A 71 3.85 -12.94 1.96
N PRO A 72 4.13 -12.80 3.27
CA PRO A 72 5.47 -12.44 3.75
C PRO A 72 6.53 -13.48 3.37
N GLU A 73 6.13 -14.75 3.23
CA GLU A 73 6.97 -15.85 2.74
C GLU A 73 7.49 -15.63 1.30
N SER A 74 6.73 -14.90 0.47
CA SER A 74 7.09 -14.54 -0.91
C SER A 74 7.66 -13.12 -1.01
N GLY A 75 7.93 -12.46 0.12
CA GLY A 75 8.36 -11.05 0.16
C GLY A 75 7.26 -10.05 -0.21
N GLN A 76 6.00 -10.49 -0.30
CA GLN A 76 4.86 -9.61 -0.57
C GLN A 76 4.21 -9.15 0.74
N ILE A 77 4.40 -7.89 1.09
CA ILE A 77 4.00 -7.33 2.39
C ILE A 77 3.02 -6.18 2.21
N ALA A 78 2.32 -5.80 3.27
CA ALA A 78 1.54 -4.57 3.28
C ALA A 78 2.47 -3.38 3.59
N PRO A 79 2.16 -2.17 3.09
CA PRO A 79 2.84 -0.95 3.50
C PRO A 79 2.68 -0.76 5.02
N ALA A 80 3.73 -0.30 5.71
CA ALA A 80 3.70 -0.12 7.15
C ALA A 80 2.56 0.81 7.61
N LEU A 81 2.22 1.80 6.77
CA LEU A 81 1.16 2.77 7.05
C LEU A 81 -0.24 2.27 6.71
N ALA A 82 -0.38 1.12 6.04
CA ALA A 82 -1.68 0.61 5.63
C ALA A 82 -2.52 0.11 6.81
N HIS A 83 -1.94 0.00 8.02
CA HIS A 83 -2.56 -0.61 9.19
C HIS A 83 -3.29 -1.93 8.87
N PHE A 84 -2.73 -2.67 7.90
CA PHE A 84 -3.32 -3.91 7.41
C PHE A 84 -3.00 -5.02 8.41
N GLY A 85 -4.03 -5.62 9.02
CA GLY A 85 -3.86 -6.65 10.04
C GLY A 85 -3.94 -6.17 11.49
N GLN A 86 -4.50 -4.98 11.78
CA GLN A 86 -5.04 -4.70 13.11
C GLN A 86 -6.44 -5.31 13.30
N ASP A 87 -6.66 -6.54 12.83
CA ASP A 87 -7.67 -7.39 13.43
C ASP A 87 -7.01 -8.06 14.62
N GLU A 88 -7.28 -7.48 15.79
CA GLU A 88 -7.34 -8.22 17.05
C GLU A 88 -6.14 -9.14 17.33
N THR A 89 -4.99 -8.56 17.64
CA THR A 89 -4.29 -9.06 18.83
C THR A 89 -5.12 -8.68 20.06
N THR A 90 -6.36 -9.20 20.18
CA THR A 90 -6.91 -9.55 21.48
C THR A 90 -6.03 -10.68 21.99
N LEU A 91 -4.84 -10.29 22.44
CA LEU A 91 -3.97 -11.11 23.24
C LEU A 91 -4.83 -11.48 24.43
N ARG A 92 -5.36 -12.71 24.37
CA ARG A 92 -5.97 -13.40 25.50
C ARG A 92 -4.97 -13.32 26.64
N GLN A 93 -5.08 -12.29 27.47
CA GLN A 93 -4.54 -12.36 28.81
C GLN A 93 -5.49 -13.30 29.55
N SER A 94 -5.08 -14.57 29.50
CA SER A 94 -5.64 -15.66 30.25
C SER A 94 -5.54 -15.29 31.74
N ASP A 95 -6.63 -14.80 32.33
CA ASP A 95 -6.79 -14.74 33.78
C ASP A 95 -6.93 -16.17 34.32
N GLN A 96 -5.80 -16.87 34.37
CA GLN A 96 -5.65 -18.06 35.18
C GLN A 96 -5.01 -17.62 36.50
N LYS A 97 -5.84 -17.14 37.44
CA LYS A 97 -5.44 -16.99 38.83
C LYS A 97 -6.06 -18.12 39.65
N THR A 98 -5.25 -19.14 39.87
CA THR A 98 -5.39 -20.10 40.96
C THR A 98 -5.00 -19.41 42.27
N GLY A 99 -5.81 -19.59 43.32
CA GLY A 99 -5.53 -19.12 44.69
C GLY A 99 -6.78 -19.13 45.55
#